data_AF-A0A1Y3MME4-F1
#
_entry.id   AF-A0A1Y3MME4-F1
#
_cell.length_a   1.000
_cell.length_b   1.000
_cell.length_c   1.000
_cell.angle_alpha   90.00
_cell.angle_beta   90.00
_cell.angle_gamma   90.00
#
_symmetry.space_group_name_H-M   'P 1'
#
loop_
_entity.id
_entity.type
_entity.pdbx_description
1 polymer ?
#
loop_
_entity_poly.entity_id
_entity_poly.type
_entity_poly.pdbx_seq_one_letter_code
_entity_poly.pdbx_strand_id
1 'polypeptide(L)'
;MVSECVNTLNKYENCLMKNELEIVNLDYFCRDYYTDRCQQLLNNGTKSIPACQNTRIQSELTSYDTFLEIVSFYKRFHCAKDENGNYCPFNVMDSENRRIEKIDNGVKVATQSEKEFYKYVDKTCQSKNCTKTFLNYTEENERIAKLIEIHNNQIGGESSTLSKRFFSTENFKNQSGEVSMQKAIEYLKSEECTKLGEEFSQELQQEESQQSQNLNESAAIILNNCNTHLTIFILMVSVVLLLIQ
;
A
#
# COMPACT_ATOMS: atom_id res chain seq x y z
N MET A 1 -8.78 31.17 -17.26
CA MET A 1 -9.63 30.03 -16.86
C MET A 1 -8.83 28.73 -16.83
N VAL A 2 -8.28 28.24 -17.95
CA VAL A 2 -7.36 27.07 -17.97
C VAL A 2 -6.19 27.26 -16.99
N SER A 3 -5.56 28.45 -17.03
CA SER A 3 -4.48 28.82 -16.11
C SER A 3 -4.87 28.70 -14.63
N GLU A 4 -6.13 28.98 -14.25
CA GLU A 4 -6.57 28.90 -12.86
C GLU A 4 -6.74 27.45 -12.38
N CYS A 5 -7.31 26.59 -13.24
CA CYS A 5 -7.38 25.15 -12.99
C CYS A 5 -5.98 24.55 -12.84
N VAL A 6 -5.07 24.82 -13.78
CA VAL A 6 -3.69 24.34 -13.75
C VAL A 6 -2.94 24.85 -12.52
N ASN A 7 -3.08 26.14 -12.18
CA ASN A 7 -2.47 26.69 -10.96
C ASN A 7 -3.01 26.03 -9.69
N THR A 8 -4.27 25.61 -9.69
CA THR A 8 -4.87 24.90 -8.56
C THR A 8 -4.38 23.46 -8.51
N LEU A 9 -4.27 22.76 -9.65
CA LEU A 9 -3.68 21.43 -9.77
C LEU A 9 -2.24 21.39 -9.25
N ASN A 10 -1.43 22.42 -9.51
CA ASN A 10 -0.06 22.51 -8.99
C ASN A 10 0.00 22.46 -7.47
N LYS A 11 -1.06 22.88 -6.76
CA LYS A 11 -1.10 22.76 -5.30
C LYS A 11 -1.17 21.30 -4.85
N TYR A 12 -1.62 20.38 -5.71
CA TYR A 12 -1.75 18.94 -5.47
C TYR A 12 -0.51 18.15 -5.93
N GLU A 13 0.61 18.82 -6.17
CA GLU A 13 1.84 18.16 -6.63
C GLU A 13 2.30 16.98 -5.75
N ASN A 14 1.94 16.97 -4.46
CA ASN A 14 2.24 15.89 -3.52
C ASN A 14 1.35 14.65 -3.72
N CYS A 15 0.19 14.79 -4.36
CA CYS A 15 -0.68 13.68 -4.73
C CYS A 15 -0.20 12.96 -6.01
N LEU A 16 0.63 13.64 -6.79
CA LEU A 16 1.12 13.16 -8.08
C LEU A 16 2.39 12.32 -7.89
N MET A 17 2.74 11.54 -8.90
CA MET A 17 4.04 10.88 -8.96
C MET A 17 5.04 11.85 -9.59
N LYS A 18 6.01 12.36 -8.82
CA LYS A 18 7.01 13.31 -9.34
C LYS A 18 8.09 12.59 -10.15
N ASN A 19 8.46 11.38 -9.72
CA ASN A 19 9.37 10.51 -10.45
C ASN A 19 9.22 9.04 -10.02
N GLU A 20 9.75 8.13 -10.83
CA GLU A 20 9.71 6.70 -10.54
C GLU A 20 10.58 6.27 -9.34
N LEU A 21 11.51 7.12 -8.88
CA LEU A 21 12.34 6.84 -7.70
C LEU A 21 11.56 7.02 -6.40
N GLU A 22 10.43 7.73 -6.41
CA GLU A 22 9.60 7.86 -5.21
C GLU A 22 9.08 6.50 -4.73
N ILE A 23 8.84 5.55 -5.64
CA ILE A 23 8.33 4.21 -5.32
C ILE A 23 9.36 3.39 -4.49
N VAL A 24 10.64 3.76 -4.52
CA VAL A 24 11.69 3.12 -3.71
C VAL A 24 11.46 3.29 -2.20
N ASN A 25 10.79 4.37 -1.79
CA ASN A 25 10.41 4.59 -0.40
C ASN A 25 8.88 4.62 -0.31
N LEU A 26 8.28 3.46 -0.03
CA LEU A 26 6.83 3.31 0.03
C LEU A 26 6.17 4.25 1.06
N ASP A 27 6.79 4.49 2.21
CA ASP A 27 6.27 5.42 3.21
C ASP A 27 6.18 6.84 2.65
N TYR A 28 7.26 7.32 2.03
CA TYR A 28 7.27 8.64 1.39
C TYR A 28 6.28 8.70 0.22
N PHE A 29 6.24 7.66 -0.61
CA PHE A 29 5.35 7.58 -1.76
C PHE A 29 3.87 7.58 -1.34
N CYS A 30 3.54 6.93 -0.24
CA CYS A 30 2.16 6.71 0.19
C CYS A 30 1.68 7.70 1.25
N ARG A 31 2.58 8.51 1.84
CA ARG A 31 2.24 9.49 2.89
C ARG A 31 1.06 10.37 2.51
N ASP A 32 1.13 10.98 1.32
CA ASP A 32 0.13 11.94 0.86
C ASP A 32 -1.10 11.24 0.26
N TYR A 33 -0.96 9.98 -0.20
CA TYR A 33 -2.03 9.21 -0.85
C TYR A 33 -3.26 9.05 0.04
N TYR A 34 -3.08 8.74 1.33
CA TYR A 34 -4.21 8.49 2.24
C TYR A 34 -4.91 9.76 2.73
N THR A 35 -4.44 10.94 2.34
CA THR A 35 -5.13 12.19 2.71
C THR A 35 -6.43 12.35 1.93
N ASP A 36 -7.49 12.85 2.57
CA ASP A 36 -8.79 13.12 1.92
C ASP A 36 -8.62 13.95 0.65
N ARG A 37 -7.69 14.90 0.70
CA ARG A 37 -7.35 15.77 -0.41
C ARG A 37 -6.87 15.00 -1.65
N CYS A 38 -5.92 14.07 -1.47
CA CYS A 38 -5.41 13.28 -2.59
C CYS A 38 -6.42 12.22 -3.02
N GLN A 39 -7.15 11.60 -2.09
CA GLN A 39 -8.23 10.67 -2.41
C GLN A 39 -9.32 11.33 -3.27
N GLN A 40 -9.74 12.56 -2.94
CA GLN A 40 -10.73 13.29 -3.74
C GLN A 40 -10.24 13.56 -5.16
N LEU A 41 -8.96 13.96 -5.32
CA LEU A 41 -8.38 14.20 -6.63
C LEU A 41 -8.24 12.92 -7.45
N LEU A 42 -7.70 11.85 -6.87
CA LEU A 42 -7.41 10.60 -7.57
C LEU A 42 -8.67 9.79 -7.89
N ASN A 43 -9.75 9.94 -7.12
CA ASN A 43 -11.02 9.25 -7.38
C ASN A 43 -11.94 10.02 -8.31
N ASN A 44 -11.94 11.36 -8.27
CA ASN A 44 -12.87 12.18 -9.05
C ASN A 44 -12.19 12.95 -10.20
N GLY A 45 -10.88 12.82 -10.35
CA GLY A 45 -10.09 13.55 -11.35
C GLY A 45 -10.15 15.07 -11.14
N THR A 46 -10.00 15.81 -12.24
CA THR A 46 -10.06 17.28 -12.26
C THR A 46 -11.41 17.84 -11.80
N LYS A 47 -12.50 17.05 -11.85
CA LYS A 47 -13.84 17.46 -11.40
C LYS A 47 -13.91 17.73 -9.89
N SER A 48 -12.99 17.17 -9.10
CA SER A 48 -12.85 17.49 -7.68
C SER A 48 -12.45 18.95 -7.42
N ILE A 49 -11.91 19.65 -8.43
CA ILE A 49 -11.40 21.00 -8.31
C ILE A 49 -12.43 21.97 -8.89
N PRO A 50 -13.03 22.87 -8.10
CA PRO A 50 -14.04 23.83 -8.59
C PRO A 50 -13.58 24.65 -9.79
N ALA A 51 -12.31 25.10 -9.80
CA ALA A 51 -11.72 25.87 -10.89
C ALA A 51 -11.63 25.09 -12.22
N CYS A 52 -11.72 23.75 -12.18
CA CYS A 52 -11.65 22.87 -13.34
C CYS A 52 -13.02 22.41 -13.85
N GLN A 53 -14.13 22.75 -13.17
CA GLN A 53 -15.48 22.29 -13.55
C GLN A 53 -16.09 23.04 -14.75
N ASN A 54 -15.34 23.95 -15.39
CA ASN A 54 -15.82 24.70 -16.54
C ASN A 54 -15.86 23.81 -17.80
N THR A 55 -17.05 23.62 -18.36
CA THR A 55 -17.26 22.78 -19.54
C THR A 55 -16.46 23.20 -20.78
N ARG A 56 -16.07 24.49 -20.87
CA ARG A 56 -15.28 25.01 -22.00
C ARG A 56 -13.85 24.50 -22.03
N ILE A 57 -13.30 24.07 -20.90
CA ILE A 57 -11.90 23.60 -20.80
C ILE A 57 -11.80 22.08 -20.65
N GLN A 58 -12.92 21.36 -20.56
CA GLN A 58 -12.92 19.93 -20.24
C GLN A 58 -12.14 19.10 -21.26
N SER A 59 -12.20 19.43 -22.55
CA SER A 59 -11.45 18.74 -23.59
C SER A 59 -9.93 18.85 -23.38
N GLU A 60 -9.47 20.00 -22.86
CA GLU A 60 -8.06 20.26 -22.56
C GLU A 60 -7.60 19.53 -21.29
N LEU A 61 -8.54 19.19 -20.40
CA LEU A 61 -8.27 18.47 -19.15
C LEU A 61 -8.24 16.94 -19.32
N THR A 62 -8.69 16.40 -20.46
CA THR A 62 -8.69 14.95 -20.73
C THR A 62 -7.31 14.31 -20.49
N SER A 63 -6.23 14.96 -20.91
CA SER A 63 -4.87 14.45 -20.69
C SER A 63 -4.48 14.42 -19.20
N TYR A 64 -4.93 15.43 -18.44
CA TYR A 64 -4.73 15.46 -16.98
C TYR A 64 -5.55 14.38 -16.28
N ASP A 65 -6.81 14.17 -16.67
CA ASP A 65 -7.64 13.11 -16.10
C ASP A 65 -7.03 11.72 -16.37
N THR A 66 -6.53 11.48 -17.59
CA THR A 66 -5.79 10.25 -17.92
C THR A 66 -4.54 10.09 -17.06
N PHE A 67 -3.76 11.17 -16.87
CA PHE A 67 -2.58 11.13 -16.00
C PHE A 67 -2.96 10.83 -14.54
N LEU A 68 -4.00 11.46 -14.01
CA LEU A 68 -4.51 11.22 -12.65
C LEU A 68 -4.99 9.78 -12.49
N GLU A 69 -5.61 9.20 -13.52
CA GLU A 69 -6.01 7.79 -13.52
C GLU A 69 -4.82 6.84 -13.45
N ILE A 70 -3.76 7.10 -14.23
CA ILE A 70 -2.51 6.33 -14.19
C ILE A 70 -1.86 6.44 -12.80
N VAL A 71 -1.77 7.65 -12.23
CA VAL A 71 -1.23 7.86 -10.88
C VAL A 71 -2.07 7.14 -9.84
N SER A 72 -3.41 7.24 -9.93
CA SER A 72 -4.35 6.59 -9.02
C SER A 72 -4.19 5.08 -9.04
N PHE A 73 -4.04 4.47 -10.23
CA PHE A 73 -3.75 3.06 -10.39
C PHE A 73 -2.45 2.64 -9.68
N TYR A 74 -1.33 3.33 -9.93
CA TYR A 74 -0.06 2.98 -9.28
C TYR A 74 -0.09 3.19 -7.77
N LYS A 75 -0.67 4.30 -7.29
CA LYS A 75 -0.78 4.56 -5.85
C LYS A 75 -1.66 3.54 -5.16
N ARG A 76 -2.83 3.18 -5.74
CA ARG A 76 -3.73 2.16 -5.20
C ARG A 76 -3.06 0.80 -5.07
N PHE A 77 -2.23 0.42 -6.04
CA PHE A 77 -1.45 -0.79 -5.95
C PHE A 77 -0.35 -0.69 -4.89
N HIS A 78 0.62 0.24 -5.05
CA HIS A 78 1.81 0.34 -4.19
C HIS A 78 1.52 0.69 -2.73
N CYS A 79 0.46 1.46 -2.51
CA CYS A 79 0.01 1.86 -1.18
C CYS A 79 -1.06 0.92 -0.61
N ALA A 80 -1.27 -0.26 -1.19
CA ALA A 80 -2.08 -1.28 -0.53
C ALA A 80 -1.35 -1.82 0.71
N LYS A 81 -2.13 -2.02 1.76
CA LYS A 81 -1.69 -2.57 3.04
C LYS A 81 -2.45 -3.85 3.35
N ASP A 82 -1.82 -4.75 4.09
CA ASP A 82 -2.49 -5.91 4.67
C ASP A 82 -3.45 -5.50 5.81
N GLU A 83 -4.10 -6.50 6.39
CA GLU A 83 -5.03 -6.37 7.50
C GLU A 83 -4.37 -5.80 8.77
N ASN A 84 -3.04 -5.89 8.88
CA ASN A 84 -2.23 -5.40 9.99
C ASN A 84 -1.61 -4.01 9.72
N GLY A 85 -1.91 -3.39 8.58
CA GLY A 85 -1.40 -2.08 8.20
C GLY A 85 0.03 -2.06 7.64
N ASN A 86 0.62 -3.22 7.33
CA ASN A 86 1.90 -3.34 6.64
C ASN A 86 1.70 -3.27 5.12
N TYR A 87 2.70 -2.82 4.37
CA TYR A 87 2.61 -2.84 2.90
C TYR A 87 2.49 -4.25 2.35
N CYS A 88 1.71 -4.38 1.28
CA CYS A 88 1.55 -5.67 0.64
C CYS A 88 2.90 -6.22 0.13
N PRO A 89 3.17 -7.54 0.30
CA PRO A 89 4.47 -8.12 0.01
C PRO A 89 4.96 -7.86 -1.42
N PHE A 90 4.08 -7.95 -2.42
CA PHE A 90 4.43 -7.63 -3.81
C PHE A 90 4.89 -6.19 -4.04
N ASN A 91 4.34 -5.23 -3.30
CA ASN A 91 4.72 -3.82 -3.41
C ASN A 91 6.12 -3.59 -2.86
N VAL A 92 6.43 -4.25 -1.74
CA VAL A 92 7.78 -4.27 -1.16
C VAL A 92 8.77 -4.85 -2.16
N MET A 93 8.44 -6.00 -2.77
CA MET A 93 9.28 -6.62 -3.79
C MET A 93 9.52 -5.70 -5.01
N ASP A 94 8.47 -5.07 -5.58
CA ASP A 94 8.65 -4.15 -6.72
C ASP A 94 9.48 -2.91 -6.33
N SER A 95 9.27 -2.38 -5.13
CA SER A 95 10.04 -1.25 -4.59
C SER A 95 11.52 -1.60 -4.42
N GLU A 96 11.82 -2.77 -3.82
CA GLU A 96 13.18 -3.29 -3.63
C GLU A 96 13.88 -3.53 -4.98
N ASN A 97 13.19 -4.14 -5.95
CA ASN A 97 13.72 -4.36 -7.29
C ASN A 97 14.10 -3.04 -7.98
N ARG A 98 13.24 -2.02 -7.88
CA ARG A 98 13.52 -0.67 -8.41
C ARG A 98 14.71 -0.02 -7.73
N ARG A 99 14.82 -0.19 -6.40
CA ARG A 99 15.95 0.33 -5.63
C ARG A 99 17.25 -0.25 -6.17
N ILE A 100 17.29 -1.57 -6.36
CA ILE A 100 18.49 -2.28 -6.83
C ILE A 100 18.84 -1.85 -8.26
N GLU A 101 17.85 -1.79 -9.16
CA GLU A 101 18.07 -1.41 -10.56
C GLU A 101 18.64 0.01 -10.69
N LYS A 102 18.08 0.97 -9.95
CA LYS A 102 18.34 2.40 -10.18
C LYS A 102 19.39 3.02 -9.26
N ILE A 103 19.51 2.54 -8.03
CA ILE A 103 20.41 3.13 -7.02
C ILE A 103 21.72 2.34 -6.94
N ASP A 104 21.65 1.01 -7.06
CA ASP A 104 22.82 0.14 -6.88
C ASP A 104 23.59 -0.06 -8.20
N ASN A 105 23.49 0.88 -9.15
CA ASN A 105 24.23 0.95 -10.43
C ASN A 105 24.20 -0.35 -11.26
N GLY A 106 23.05 -1.01 -11.32
CA GLY A 106 22.93 -2.23 -12.11
C GLY A 106 23.82 -3.36 -11.60
N VAL A 107 24.10 -3.42 -10.28
CA VAL A 107 24.27 -4.72 -9.62
C VAL A 107 23.08 -5.53 -10.09
N LYS A 108 23.33 -6.46 -11.02
CA LYS A 108 22.28 -7.29 -11.63
C LYS A 108 21.41 -7.70 -10.47
N VAL A 109 20.14 -7.26 -10.49
CA VAL A 109 19.13 -7.67 -9.52
C VAL A 109 19.44 -9.12 -9.30
N ALA A 110 19.94 -9.42 -8.10
CA ALA A 110 20.60 -10.69 -7.86
C ALA A 110 19.64 -11.75 -8.39
N THR A 111 20.19 -12.86 -8.85
CA THR A 111 19.45 -14.03 -9.31
C THR A 111 18.50 -14.52 -8.21
N GLN A 112 17.45 -13.76 -7.92
CA GLN A 112 16.48 -13.92 -6.86
C GLN A 112 15.57 -14.96 -7.45
N SER A 113 15.93 -16.19 -7.08
CA SER A 113 15.34 -17.41 -7.58
C SER A 113 13.81 -17.29 -7.60
N GLU A 114 13.18 -17.97 -8.54
CA GLU A 114 11.76 -18.33 -8.50
C GLU A 114 11.16 -18.48 -7.09
N LYS A 115 11.92 -19.08 -6.17
CA LYS A 115 11.59 -19.22 -4.75
C LYS A 115 11.36 -17.90 -4.00
N GLU A 116 12.13 -16.85 -4.25
CA GLU A 116 11.92 -15.55 -3.61
C GLU A 116 10.67 -14.87 -4.15
N PHE A 117 10.42 -14.93 -5.46
CA PHE A 117 9.16 -14.47 -6.03
C PHE A 117 7.97 -15.19 -5.40
N TYR A 118 8.01 -16.54 -5.33
CA TYR A 118 6.95 -17.32 -4.69
C TYR A 118 6.80 -17.04 -3.20
N LYS A 119 7.87 -16.67 -2.49
CA LYS A 119 7.75 -16.20 -1.09
C LYS A 119 6.87 -14.95 -0.98
N TYR A 120 6.95 -14.01 -1.91
CA TYR A 120 6.07 -12.84 -1.93
C TYR A 120 4.65 -13.21 -2.37
N VAL A 121 4.49 -14.19 -3.27
CA VAL A 121 3.20 -14.77 -3.64
C VAL A 121 2.50 -15.38 -2.41
N ASP A 122 3.19 -16.28 -1.69
CA ASP A 122 2.66 -16.97 -0.51
C ASP A 122 2.29 -15.98 0.60
N LYS A 123 3.14 -14.98 0.85
CA LYS A 123 2.82 -13.93 1.81
C LYS A 123 1.65 -13.05 1.37
N THR A 124 1.53 -12.79 0.08
CA THR A 124 0.40 -12.01 -0.45
C THR A 124 -0.90 -12.80 -0.25
N CYS A 125 -0.84 -14.10 -0.46
CA CYS A 125 -1.94 -15.02 -0.27
C CYS A 125 -2.50 -15.03 1.17
N GLN A 126 -1.63 -14.88 2.17
CA GLN A 126 -2.03 -14.78 3.58
C GLN A 126 -2.91 -13.55 3.86
N SER A 127 -2.83 -12.51 3.03
CA SER A 127 -3.65 -11.29 3.14
C SER A 127 -4.74 -11.24 2.08
N LYS A 128 -6.00 -11.15 2.51
CA LYS A 128 -7.15 -11.01 1.60
C LYS A 128 -7.08 -9.69 0.85
N ASN A 129 -6.70 -8.61 1.54
CA ASN A 129 -6.58 -7.30 0.92
C ASN A 129 -5.45 -7.24 -0.11
N CYS A 130 -4.29 -7.83 0.19
CA CYS A 130 -3.17 -7.86 -0.75
C CYS A 130 -3.45 -8.77 -1.95
N THR A 131 -4.07 -9.93 -1.73
CA THR A 131 -4.51 -10.82 -2.82
C THR A 131 -5.46 -10.10 -3.75
N LYS A 132 -6.53 -9.48 -3.22
CA LYS A 132 -7.49 -8.72 -4.01
C LYS A 132 -6.83 -7.57 -4.77
N THR A 133 -5.96 -6.81 -4.11
CA THR A 133 -5.25 -5.70 -4.74
C THR A 133 -4.39 -6.17 -5.90
N PHE A 134 -3.64 -7.26 -5.72
CA PHE A 134 -2.79 -7.82 -6.77
C PHE A 134 -3.61 -8.28 -7.98
N LEU A 135 -4.69 -9.03 -7.75
CA LEU A 135 -5.56 -9.49 -8.83
C LEU A 135 -6.19 -8.32 -9.60
N ASN A 136 -6.72 -7.32 -8.89
CA ASN A 136 -7.26 -6.11 -9.52
C ASN A 136 -6.19 -5.37 -10.34
N TYR A 137 -4.96 -5.27 -9.82
CA TYR A 137 -3.85 -4.68 -10.56
C TYR A 137 -3.60 -5.43 -11.87
N THR A 138 -3.51 -6.75 -11.82
CA THR A 138 -3.24 -7.56 -13.03
C THR A 138 -4.35 -7.44 -14.07
N GLU A 139 -5.60 -7.35 -13.63
CA GLU A 139 -6.76 -7.20 -14.52
C GLU A 139 -6.84 -5.78 -15.14
N GLU A 140 -6.50 -4.75 -14.38
CA GLU A 140 -6.49 -3.35 -14.87
C GLU A 140 -5.23 -2.99 -15.66
N ASN A 141 -4.11 -3.71 -15.49
CA ASN A 141 -2.79 -3.32 -16.00
C ASN A 141 -2.75 -3.15 -17.52
N GLU A 142 -3.40 -4.05 -18.29
CA GLU A 142 -3.43 -3.92 -19.75
C GLU A 142 -4.13 -2.64 -20.22
N ARG A 143 -5.21 -2.26 -19.54
CA ARG A 143 -5.97 -1.06 -19.84
C ARG A 143 -5.14 0.18 -19.54
N ILE A 144 -4.46 0.21 -18.39
CA ILE A 144 -3.58 1.31 -18.01
C ILE A 144 -2.37 1.41 -18.94
N ALA A 145 -1.78 0.29 -19.36
CA ALA A 145 -0.68 0.28 -20.33
C ALA A 145 -1.08 0.96 -21.65
N LYS A 146 -2.29 0.72 -22.14
CA LYS A 146 -2.84 1.40 -23.33
C LYS A 146 -3.05 2.89 -23.09
N LEU A 147 -3.53 3.29 -21.91
CA LEU A 147 -3.67 4.71 -21.56
C LEU A 147 -2.32 5.44 -21.53
N ILE A 148 -1.27 4.79 -20.99
CA ILE A 148 0.10 5.32 -21.00
C ILE A 148 0.59 5.52 -22.44
N GLU A 149 0.38 4.52 -23.31
CA GLU A 149 0.77 4.62 -24.73
C GLU A 149 0.07 5.80 -25.42
N ILE A 150 -1.24 5.93 -25.24
CA ILE A 150 -2.02 7.05 -25.80
C ILE A 150 -1.50 8.40 -25.27
N HIS A 151 -1.28 8.50 -23.96
CA HIS A 151 -0.81 9.72 -23.31
C HIS A 151 0.58 10.14 -23.82
N ASN A 152 1.52 9.19 -23.95
CA ASN A 152 2.86 9.45 -24.48
C ASN A 152 2.81 9.92 -25.94
N ASN A 153 1.98 9.28 -26.77
CA ASN A 153 1.82 9.66 -28.17
C ASN A 153 1.21 11.06 -28.33
N GLN A 154 0.37 11.51 -27.40
CA GLN A 154 -0.24 12.85 -27.41
C GLN A 154 0.73 13.96 -27.01
N ILE A 155 1.71 13.69 -26.16
CA ILE A 155 2.66 14.69 -25.64
C ILE A 155 3.84 14.91 -26.60
N GLY A 156 4.01 14.08 -27.63
CA GLY A 156 5.11 14.21 -28.60
C GLY A 156 6.50 14.03 -27.99
N GLY A 157 6.57 13.48 -26.77
CA GLY A 157 7.83 13.14 -26.12
C GLY A 157 8.45 11.90 -26.75
N GLU A 158 9.79 11.88 -26.83
CA GLU A 158 10.52 10.61 -27.00
C GLU A 158 9.95 9.61 -26.02
N SER A 159 9.54 8.45 -26.53
CA SER A 159 8.94 7.36 -25.78
C SER A 159 9.75 7.10 -24.51
N SER A 160 9.35 7.73 -23.40
CA SER A 160 9.78 7.31 -22.09
C SER A 160 9.14 5.96 -21.97
N THR A 161 9.95 4.94 -22.23
CA THR A 161 9.62 3.57 -21.93
C THR A 161 9.42 3.53 -20.42
N LEU A 162 8.20 3.85 -19.97
CA LEU A 162 7.54 3.14 -18.89
C LEU A 162 7.54 1.70 -19.40
N SER A 163 8.71 1.06 -19.24
CA SER A 163 8.97 -0.28 -19.69
C SER A 163 7.77 -1.07 -19.21
N LYS A 164 7.10 -1.80 -20.11
CA LYS A 164 6.22 -2.89 -19.68
C LYS A 164 6.99 -3.57 -18.57
N ARG A 165 6.51 -3.44 -17.34
CA ARG A 165 7.23 -3.91 -16.16
C ARG A 165 7.18 -5.43 -16.25
N PHE A 166 8.11 -5.99 -17.00
CA PHE A 166 8.44 -7.39 -16.92
C PHE A 166 9.26 -7.50 -15.65
N PHE A 167 8.72 -8.19 -14.66
CA PHE A 167 9.54 -8.71 -13.57
C PHE A 167 10.69 -9.45 -14.26
N SER A 168 11.91 -8.91 -14.17
CA SER A 168 13.07 -9.53 -14.80
C SER A 168 13.41 -10.78 -14.02
N THR A 169 12.82 -11.88 -14.43
CA THR A 169 13.06 -13.23 -13.94
C THR A 169 14.27 -13.83 -14.63
N GLU A 170 15.36 -13.09 -14.87
CA GLU A 170 16.53 -13.54 -15.65
C GLU A 170 17.16 -14.86 -15.14
N ASN A 171 16.66 -15.45 -14.05
CA ASN A 171 17.05 -16.75 -13.51
C ASN A 171 15.94 -17.82 -13.42
N PHE A 172 14.81 -17.66 -14.11
CA PHE A 172 14.04 -18.80 -14.57
C PHE A 172 14.61 -19.21 -15.92
N LYS A 173 15.70 -19.99 -15.94
CA LYS A 173 16.49 -20.22 -17.17
C LYS A 173 15.72 -20.72 -18.42
N ASN A 174 14.43 -21.07 -18.32
CA ASN A 174 13.57 -21.50 -19.45
C ASN A 174 12.11 -20.97 -19.43
N GLN A 175 11.69 -20.04 -18.56
CA GLN A 175 10.30 -19.52 -18.53
C GLN A 175 10.26 -17.99 -18.57
N SER A 176 9.38 -17.42 -19.40
CA SER A 176 9.17 -15.97 -19.47
C SER A 176 8.52 -15.45 -18.19
N GLY A 177 8.81 -14.20 -17.80
CA GLY A 177 8.18 -13.58 -16.62
C GLY A 177 6.66 -13.53 -16.69
N GLU A 178 6.08 -13.55 -17.90
CA GLU A 178 4.65 -13.68 -18.14
C GLU A 178 4.10 -15.02 -17.64
N VAL A 179 4.80 -16.13 -17.86
CA VAL A 179 4.41 -17.46 -17.35
C VAL A 179 4.46 -17.49 -15.83
N SER A 180 5.49 -16.92 -15.21
CA SER A 180 5.59 -16.83 -13.74
C SER A 180 4.49 -15.98 -13.14
N MET A 181 4.16 -14.85 -13.79
CA MET A 181 3.04 -13.99 -13.39
C MET A 181 1.70 -14.73 -13.49
N GLN A 182 1.46 -15.43 -14.60
CA GLN A 182 0.24 -16.20 -14.80
C GLN A 182 0.07 -17.29 -13.73
N LYS A 183 1.14 -18.01 -13.40
CA LYS A 183 1.13 -18.99 -12.30
C LYS A 183 0.84 -18.35 -10.94
N ALA A 184 1.39 -17.17 -10.67
CA ALA A 184 1.07 -16.44 -9.45
C ALA A 184 -0.40 -16.05 -9.39
N ILE A 185 -0.97 -15.55 -10.50
CA ILE A 185 -2.40 -15.22 -10.60
C ILE A 185 -3.26 -16.47 -10.37
N GLU A 186 -2.92 -17.60 -11.00
CA GLU A 186 -3.63 -18.87 -10.84
C GLU A 186 -3.59 -19.36 -9.38
N TYR A 187 -2.43 -19.32 -8.74
CA TYR A 187 -2.29 -19.69 -7.35
C TYR A 187 -3.08 -18.76 -6.42
N LEU A 188 -3.02 -17.45 -6.62
CA LEU A 188 -3.76 -16.47 -5.82
C LEU A 188 -5.29 -16.57 -6.01
N LYS A 189 -5.75 -17.13 -7.14
CA LYS A 189 -7.17 -17.43 -7.39
C LYS A 189 -7.60 -18.82 -6.87
N SER A 190 -6.66 -19.63 -6.38
CA SER A 190 -6.95 -21.01 -5.97
C SER A 190 -7.65 -21.10 -4.61
N GLU A 191 -8.35 -22.22 -4.39
CA GLU A 191 -8.93 -22.56 -3.08
C GLU A 191 -7.85 -22.74 -2.01
N GLU A 192 -6.68 -23.27 -2.39
CA GLU A 192 -5.53 -23.42 -1.49
C GLU A 192 -5.13 -22.08 -0.90
N CYS A 193 -5.00 -21.06 -1.76
CA CYS A 193 -4.65 -19.73 -1.29
C CYS A 193 -5.76 -19.11 -0.41
N THR A 194 -7.01 -19.28 -0.83
CA THR A 194 -8.16 -18.78 -0.08
C THR A 194 -8.18 -19.36 1.34
N LYS A 195 -7.95 -20.67 1.46
CA LYS A 195 -7.90 -21.37 2.75
C LYS A 195 -6.73 -20.89 3.61
N LEU A 196 -5.55 -20.70 3.02
CA LEU A 196 -4.38 -20.18 3.73
C LEU A 196 -4.64 -18.79 4.31
N GLY A 197 -5.29 -17.90 3.54
CA GLY A 197 -5.67 -16.57 4.02
C GLY A 197 -6.74 -16.59 5.12
N GLU A 198 -7.64 -17.58 5.10
CA GLU A 198 -8.62 -17.80 6.19
C GLU A 198 -7.97 -18.29 7.48
N GLU A 199 -7.05 -19.26 7.38
CA GLU A 199 -6.28 -19.77 8.53
C GLU A 199 -5.46 -18.64 9.18
N PHE A 200 -4.73 -17.86 8.37
CA PHE A 200 -3.97 -16.72 8.87
C PHE A 200 -4.85 -15.66 9.56
N SER A 201 -6.03 -15.37 8.98
CA SER A 201 -6.98 -14.44 9.60
C SER A 201 -7.49 -14.93 10.96
N GLN A 202 -7.68 -16.24 11.13
CA GLN A 202 -8.10 -16.85 12.40
C GLN A 202 -6.97 -16.80 13.43
N GLU A 203 -5.73 -17.04 13.02
CA GLU A 203 -4.55 -16.92 13.89
C GLU A 203 -4.42 -15.49 14.45
N LEU A 204 -4.55 -14.46 13.60
CA LEU A 204 -4.51 -13.06 14.04
C LEU A 204 -5.60 -12.74 15.07
N GLN A 205 -6.84 -13.19 14.83
CA GLN A 205 -7.93 -12.98 15.78
C GLN A 205 -7.68 -13.69 17.13
N GLN A 206 -7.05 -14.86 17.11
CA GLN A 206 -6.67 -15.57 18.33
C GLN A 206 -5.58 -14.80 19.10
N GLU A 207 -4.54 -14.30 18.42
CA GLU A 207 -3.48 -13.50 19.03
C GLU A 207 -4.02 -12.21 19.66
N GLU A 208 -4.89 -11.48 18.96
CA GLU A 208 -5.54 -10.27 19.49
C GLU A 208 -6.39 -10.57 20.74
N SER A 209 -7.11 -11.71 20.73
CA SER A 209 -7.92 -12.14 21.86
C SER A 209 -7.06 -12.50 23.08
N GLN A 210 -5.93 -13.19 22.87
CA GLN A 210 -4.99 -13.54 23.94
C GLN A 210 -4.29 -12.30 24.50
N GLN A 211 -3.87 -11.37 23.64
CA GLN A 211 -3.29 -10.11 24.09
C GLN A 211 -4.26 -9.28 24.91
N SER A 212 -5.54 -9.23 24.51
CA SER A 212 -6.60 -8.56 25.25
C SER A 212 -6.88 -9.21 26.61
N GLN A 213 -6.85 -10.55 26.67
CA GLN A 213 -6.99 -11.29 27.94
C GLN A 213 -5.81 -10.99 28.88
N ASN A 214 -4.57 -11.05 28.38
CA ASN A 214 -3.37 -10.76 29.15
C ASN A 214 -3.35 -9.31 29.69
N LEU A 215 -3.83 -8.35 28.91
CA LEU A 215 -3.99 -6.96 29.34
C LEU A 215 -5.04 -6.81 30.44
N ASN A 216 -6.17 -7.51 30.34
CA ASN A 216 -7.22 -7.51 31.35
C ASN A 216 -6.76 -8.17 32.65
N GLU A 217 -6.03 -9.28 32.58
CA GLU A 217 -5.42 -9.93 33.74
C GLU A 217 -4.39 -9.02 34.41
N SER A 218 -3.52 -8.39 33.62
CA SER A 218 -2.54 -7.42 34.12
C SER A 218 -3.21 -6.24 34.82
N ALA A 219 -4.28 -5.69 34.22
CA ALA A 219 -5.05 -4.60 34.82
C ALA A 219 -5.73 -5.02 36.13
N ALA A 220 -6.31 -6.23 36.19
CA ALA A 220 -6.93 -6.77 37.39
C ALA A 220 -5.91 -6.95 38.53
N ILE A 221 -4.70 -7.44 38.22
CA ILE A 221 -3.60 -7.55 39.19
C ILE A 221 -3.20 -6.17 39.73
N ILE A 222 -3.06 -5.17 38.85
CA ILE A 222 -2.72 -3.79 39.24
C ILE A 222 -3.82 -3.20 40.15
N LEU A 223 -5.09 -3.36 39.79
CA LEU A 223 -6.24 -2.90 40.59
C LEU A 223 -6.27 -3.56 41.97
N ASN A 224 -6.03 -4.87 42.05
CA ASN A 224 -6.02 -5.60 43.32
C ASN A 224 -4.86 -5.16 44.23
N ASN A 225 -3.67 -4.96 43.66
CA ASN A 225 -2.51 -4.45 44.42
C ASN A 225 -2.75 -3.01 44.90
N CYS A 226 -3.37 -2.16 44.07
CA CYS A 226 -3.70 -0.79 44.43
C CYS A 226 -4.69 -0.73 45.61
N ASN A 227 -5.73 -1.58 45.58
CA ASN A 227 -6.71 -1.67 46.66
C ASN A 227 -6.08 -2.19 47.97
N THR A 228 -5.14 -3.14 47.87
CA THR A 228 -4.38 -3.64 49.02
C THR A 228 -3.50 -2.55 49.64
N HIS A 229 -2.83 -1.73 48.83
CA HIS A 229 -2.04 -0.61 49.36
C HIS A 229 -2.92 0.48 49.99
N LEU A 230 -4.07 0.77 49.39
CA LEU A 230 -5.03 1.75 49.93
C LEU A 230 -5.58 1.32 51.29
N THR A 231 -5.95 0.03 51.44
CA THR A 231 -6.44 -0.52 52.71
C THR A 231 -5.36 -0.50 53.80
N ILE A 232 -4.10 -0.84 53.48
CA ILE A 232 -2.97 -0.73 54.41
C ILE A 232 -2.77 0.73 54.85
N PHE A 233 -2.85 1.68 53.91
CA PHE A 233 -2.71 3.10 54.20
C PHE A 233 -3.82 3.60 55.15
N ILE A 234 -5.08 3.24 54.88
CA ILE A 234 -6.22 3.58 55.74
C ILE A 234 -6.03 3.02 57.16
N LEU A 235 -5.55 1.78 57.29
CA LEU A 235 -5.28 1.17 58.60
C LEU A 235 -4.16 1.91 59.35
N MET A 236 -3.07 2.28 58.67
CA MET A 236 -1.98 3.04 59.29
C MET A 236 -2.45 4.42 59.77
N VAL A 237 -3.22 5.15 58.95
CA VAL A 237 -3.81 6.43 59.34
C VAL A 237 -4.73 6.27 60.56
N SER A 238 -5.56 5.23 60.57
CA SER A 238 -6.46 4.95 61.69
C SER A 238 -5.71 4.67 62.99
N VAL A 239 -4.62 3.92 62.95
CA VAL A 239 -3.77 3.64 64.12
C VAL A 239 -3.08 4.91 64.62
N VAL A 240 -2.55 5.74 63.73
CA VAL A 240 -1.93 7.02 64.10
C VAL A 240 -2.95 7.94 64.77
N LEU A 241 -4.19 8.02 64.25
CA LEU A 241 -5.25 8.82 64.85
C LEU A 241 -5.63 8.33 66.26
N LEU A 242 -5.64 7.02 66.49
CA LEU A 242 -5.90 6.44 67.83
C LEU A 242 -4.78 6.72 68.83
N LEU A 243 -3.52 6.85 68.39
CA LEU A 243 -2.39 7.14 69.27
C LEU A 243 -2.28 8.62 69.69
N ILE A 244 -2.99 9.52 69.00
CA ILE A 244 -2.99 10.97 69.30
C ILE A 244 -4.09 11.35 70.30
N GLN A 245 -5.08 10.47 70.55
CA GLN A 245 -6.14 10.64 71.54
C GLN A 245 -5.70 10.21 72.94
#